data_AF-A0A7V7KWJ8-F1
#
_entry.id   AF-A0A7V7KWJ8-F1
#
_cell.length_a   1.000
_cell.length_b   1.000
_cell.length_c   1.000
_cell.angle_alpha   90.00
_cell.angle_beta   90.00
_cell.angle_gamma   90.00
#
_symmetry.space_group_name_H-M   'P 1'
#
loop_
_entity.id
_entity.type
_entity.pdbx_description
1 polymer ?
#
loop_
_entity_poly.entity_id
_entity_poly.type
_entity_poly.pdbx_seq_one_letter_code
_entity_poly.pdbx_strand_id
1 'polypeptide(L)'
;MVDEMHKAFHQGQQVIQSMLSFSSLFLLSGYTAMMYRNNSDALNNLWITVEQLTEHIWREQYLKNRSSFPVYVAKAHSKPRIKKRLGSISTKHKLLCLSNIFSKDCYRVLNRARRKRNHLAHSGVVPESNLIEQLWSVLPELIEVASDTKHLGLRRLSGGAMENWDIPARTDFEEWVNLAKAL
;
A
#
# COMPACT_ATOMS: atom_id res chain seq x y z
N MET A 1 -24.44 16.52 1.73
CA MET A 1 -24.05 15.72 0.54
C MET A 1 -23.13 16.48 -0.41
N VAL A 2 -23.59 17.51 -1.15
CA VAL A 2 -22.73 18.25 -2.11
C VAL A 2 -21.55 18.94 -1.40
N ASP A 3 -21.79 19.63 -0.28
CA ASP A 3 -20.73 20.27 0.50
C ASP A 3 -19.76 19.27 1.15
N GLU A 4 -20.24 18.10 1.55
CA GLU A 4 -19.40 17.04 2.12
C GLU A 4 -18.49 16.44 1.05
N MET A 5 -19.00 16.26 -0.17
CA MET A 5 -18.23 15.78 -1.31
C MET A 5 -17.14 16.78 -1.71
N HIS A 6 -17.46 18.08 -1.77
CA HIS A 6 -16.47 19.13 -2.01
C HIS A 6 -15.38 19.15 -0.92
N LYS A 7 -15.77 19.06 0.35
CA LYS A 7 -14.82 19.01 1.47
C LYS A 7 -13.89 17.79 1.37
N ALA A 8 -14.44 16.61 1.09
CA ALA A 8 -13.64 15.39 0.93
C ALA A 8 -12.69 15.48 -0.27
N PHE A 9 -13.16 16.03 -1.40
CA PHE A 9 -12.36 16.25 -2.59
C PHE A 9 -11.18 17.19 -2.31
N HIS A 10 -11.43 18.34 -1.68
CA HIS A 10 -10.37 19.29 -1.34
C HIS A 10 -9.38 18.72 -0.32
N GLN A 11 -9.86 17.98 0.70
CA GLN A 11 -8.97 17.29 1.64
C GLN A 11 -8.08 16.28 0.90
N GLY A 12 -8.65 15.48 0.02
CA GLY A 12 -7.89 14.52 -0.80
C GLY A 12 -6.84 15.20 -1.68
N GLN A 13 -7.20 16.31 -2.33
CA GLN A 13 -6.25 17.09 -3.13
C GLN A 13 -5.09 17.63 -2.29
N GLN A 14 -5.36 18.21 -1.12
CA GLN A 14 -4.33 18.74 -0.23
C GLN A 14 -3.35 17.65 0.20
N VAL A 15 -3.86 16.47 0.57
CA VAL A 15 -3.05 15.30 0.95
C VAL A 15 -2.18 14.82 -0.22
N ILE A 16 -2.74 14.71 -1.42
CA ILE A 16 -1.97 14.27 -2.60
C ILE A 16 -0.89 15.29 -2.95
N GLN A 17 -1.22 16.58 -2.92
CA GLN A 17 -0.30 17.67 -3.26
C GLN A 17 0.87 17.82 -2.28
N SER A 18 0.70 17.40 -1.02
CA SER A 18 1.80 17.40 -0.05
C SER A 18 2.86 16.33 -0.33
N MET A 19 2.57 15.34 -1.19
CA MET A 19 3.42 14.20 -1.47
C MET A 19 3.85 14.18 -2.95
N LEU A 20 4.86 14.97 -3.31
CA LEU A 20 5.31 15.17 -4.71
C LEU A 20 5.59 13.89 -5.52
N SER A 21 6.00 12.78 -4.87
CA SER A 21 6.30 11.52 -5.54
C SER A 21 5.19 10.46 -5.44
N PHE A 22 4.02 10.84 -4.96
CA PHE A 22 2.87 9.96 -4.80
C PHE A 22 1.92 10.08 -6.00
N SER A 23 1.57 8.95 -6.60
CA SER A 23 0.54 8.90 -7.63
C SER A 23 -0.72 8.26 -7.07
N SER A 24 -1.79 9.04 -6.98
CA SER A 24 -3.10 8.54 -6.55
C SER A 24 -3.72 7.54 -7.53
N LEU A 25 -3.20 7.44 -8.75
CA LEU A 25 -3.67 6.50 -9.77
C LEU A 25 -3.55 5.05 -9.29
N PHE A 26 -2.42 4.67 -8.71
CA PHE A 26 -2.22 3.30 -8.21
C PHE A 26 -3.08 3.00 -6.98
N LEU A 27 -3.35 4.01 -6.13
CA LEU A 27 -4.27 3.85 -5.01
C LEU A 27 -5.70 3.58 -5.53
N LEU A 28 -6.16 4.38 -6.49
CA LEU A 28 -7.47 4.22 -7.10
C LEU A 28 -7.59 2.88 -7.83
N SER A 29 -6.62 2.53 -8.69
CA SER A 29 -6.61 1.24 -9.40
C SER A 29 -6.59 0.05 -8.44
N GLY A 30 -5.82 0.13 -7.35
CA GLY A 30 -5.76 -0.91 -6.34
C GLY A 30 -7.07 -1.07 -5.57
N TYR A 31 -7.72 0.05 -5.22
CA TYR A 31 -9.05 0.03 -4.62
C TYR A 31 -10.10 -0.56 -5.57
N THR A 32 -10.13 -0.09 -6.82
CA THR A 32 -11.05 -0.59 -7.84
C THR A 32 -10.87 -2.10 -8.05
N ALA A 33 -9.64 -2.59 -8.20
CA ALA A 33 -9.37 -4.01 -8.34
C ALA A 33 -9.79 -4.82 -7.09
N MET A 34 -9.62 -4.27 -5.89
CA MET A 34 -10.11 -4.88 -4.64
C MET A 34 -11.64 -5.00 -4.65
N MET A 35 -12.36 -3.95 -5.06
CA MET A 35 -13.82 -3.96 -5.17
C MET A 35 -14.31 -5.00 -6.18
N TYR A 36 -13.57 -5.18 -7.27
CA TYR A 36 -13.79 -6.24 -8.25
C TYR A 36 -13.10 -7.56 -7.90
N ARG A 37 -12.67 -7.82 -6.65
CA ARG A 37 -12.05 -9.10 -6.23
C ARG A 37 -10.87 -9.59 -7.10
N ASN A 38 -10.28 -8.73 -7.91
CA ASN A 38 -9.08 -9.02 -8.67
C ASN A 38 -7.88 -8.85 -7.75
N ASN A 39 -7.63 -9.87 -6.92
CA ASN A 39 -6.63 -9.85 -5.86
C ASN A 39 -5.20 -9.64 -6.37
N SER A 40 -4.91 -10.12 -7.60
CA SER A 40 -3.60 -9.94 -8.23
C SER A 40 -3.34 -8.47 -8.53
N ASP A 41 -4.27 -7.81 -9.22
CA ASP A 41 -4.15 -6.40 -9.57
C ASP A 41 -4.29 -5.50 -8.36
N ALA A 42 -5.17 -5.86 -7.42
CA ALA A 42 -5.30 -5.15 -6.15
C ALA A 42 -3.96 -5.16 -5.41
N LEU A 43 -3.35 -6.34 -5.21
CA LEU A 43 -2.06 -6.41 -4.52
C LEU A 43 -0.97 -5.63 -5.26
N ASN A 44 -0.90 -5.73 -6.59
CA ASN A 44 0.16 -5.07 -7.35
C ASN A 44 0.05 -3.54 -7.26
N ASN A 45 -1.14 -2.99 -7.51
CA ASN A 45 -1.38 -1.55 -7.48
C ASN A 45 -1.28 -0.96 -6.06
N LEU A 46 -1.87 -1.63 -5.05
CA LEU A 46 -1.74 -1.21 -3.66
C LEU A 46 -0.28 -1.32 -3.16
N TRP A 47 0.49 -2.30 -3.65
CA TRP A 47 1.90 -2.40 -3.30
C TRP A 47 2.74 -1.27 -3.91
N ILE A 48 2.48 -0.85 -5.15
CA ILE A 48 3.14 0.33 -5.75
C ILE A 48 2.85 1.58 -4.90
N THR A 49 1.61 1.73 -4.44
CA THR A 49 1.20 2.80 -3.51
C THR A 49 2.05 2.77 -2.23
N VAL A 50 2.23 1.59 -1.62
CA VAL A 50 3.10 1.41 -0.44
C VAL A 50 4.54 1.80 -0.76
N GLU A 51 5.09 1.40 -1.90
CA GLU A 51 6.47 1.72 -2.28
C GLU A 51 6.66 3.24 -2.41
N GLN A 52 5.74 3.93 -3.09
CA GLN A 52 5.76 5.40 -3.23
C GLN A 52 5.68 6.13 -1.88
N LEU A 53 4.74 5.74 -1.02
CA LEU A 53 4.60 6.31 0.32
C LEU A 53 5.85 6.03 1.17
N THR A 54 6.39 4.82 1.11
CA THR A 54 7.61 4.44 1.84
C THR A 54 8.80 5.29 1.42
N GLU A 55 8.97 5.51 0.12
CA GLU A 55 10.05 6.36 -0.39
C GLU A 55 9.90 7.82 0.04
N HIS A 56 8.68 8.34 0.02
CA HIS A 56 8.39 9.69 0.50
C HIS A 56 8.72 9.82 2.00
N ILE A 57 8.14 8.96 2.86
CA ILE A 57 8.36 8.95 4.31
C ILE A 57 9.85 8.77 4.64
N TRP A 58 10.53 7.90 3.91
CA TRP A 58 11.95 7.65 4.12
C TRP A 58 12.80 8.92 3.90
N ARG A 59 12.55 9.65 2.81
CA ARG A 59 13.29 10.88 2.50
C ARG A 59 12.90 12.03 3.41
N GLU A 60 11.61 12.26 3.56
CA GLU A 60 11.10 13.48 4.20
C GLU A 60 11.08 13.40 5.72
N GLN A 61 10.99 12.21 6.30
CA GLN A 61 10.87 12.05 7.75
C GLN A 61 12.05 11.31 8.35
N TYR A 62 12.40 10.13 7.82
CA TYR A 62 13.45 9.32 8.43
C TYR A 62 14.84 9.92 8.23
N LEU A 63 15.22 10.27 6.99
CA LEU A 63 16.55 10.80 6.72
C LEU A 63 16.75 12.19 7.33
N LYS A 64 15.75 13.07 7.26
CA LYS A 64 15.81 14.42 7.83
C LYS A 64 15.91 14.43 9.36
N ASN A 65 15.23 13.51 10.04
CA ASN A 65 15.18 13.44 11.50
C ASN A 65 16.06 12.33 12.09
N ARG A 66 17.03 11.80 11.34
CA ARG A 66 17.80 10.61 11.76
C ARG A 66 18.50 10.80 13.11
N SER A 67 18.96 12.00 13.41
CA SER A 67 19.67 12.35 14.66
C SER A 67 18.75 12.42 15.88
N SER A 68 17.44 12.60 15.71
CA SER A 68 16.49 12.69 16.81
C SER A 68 15.97 11.33 17.28
N PHE A 69 16.26 10.25 16.54
CA PHE A 69 15.81 8.91 16.91
C PHE A 69 16.64 8.32 18.06
N PRO A 70 16.04 7.43 18.86
CA PRO A 70 16.76 6.74 19.93
C PRO A 70 18.02 6.01 19.47
N VAL A 71 19.00 5.89 20.36
CA VAL A 71 20.31 5.25 20.11
C VAL A 71 20.18 3.85 19.49
N TYR A 72 19.17 3.07 19.88
CA TYR A 72 18.96 1.73 19.33
C TYR A 72 18.61 1.74 17.83
N VAL A 73 17.93 2.79 17.34
CA VAL A 73 17.61 2.97 15.91
C VAL A 73 18.88 3.30 15.15
N ALA A 74 19.68 4.24 15.67
CA ALA A 74 20.97 4.59 15.08
C ALA A 74 21.90 3.38 15.00
N LYS A 75 21.97 2.58 16.07
CA LYS A 75 22.71 1.31 16.10
C LYS A 75 22.17 0.31 15.08
N ALA A 76 20.85 0.23 14.86
CA ALA A 76 20.27 -0.65 13.85
C ALA A 76 20.64 -0.20 12.43
N HIS A 77 20.57 1.10 12.15
CA HIS A 77 20.94 1.71 10.86
C HIS A 77 22.42 1.46 10.51
N SER A 78 23.31 1.60 11.48
CA SER A 78 24.76 1.45 11.28
C SER A 78 25.25 0.01 11.11
N LYS A 79 24.41 -1.00 11.39
CA LYS A 79 24.77 -2.42 11.19
C LYS A 79 25.18 -2.66 9.74
N PRO A 80 26.35 -3.28 9.45
CA PRO A 80 26.83 -3.48 8.08
C PRO A 80 25.82 -4.17 7.16
N ARG A 81 25.11 -5.19 7.66
CA ARG A 81 24.06 -5.90 6.90
C ARG A 81 22.87 -5.01 6.52
N ILE A 82 22.53 -4.04 7.36
CA ILE A 82 21.46 -3.06 7.10
C ILE A 82 21.95 -2.00 6.14
N LYS A 83 23.16 -1.46 6.37
CA LYS A 83 23.78 -0.45 5.50
C LYS A 83 23.84 -0.87 4.04
N LYS A 84 24.24 -2.13 3.77
CA LYS A 84 24.26 -2.73 2.41
C LYS A 84 22.88 -2.84 1.74
N ARG A 85 21.79 -2.76 2.50
CA ARG A 85 20.41 -2.99 2.04
C ARG A 85 19.50 -1.77 2.26
N LEU A 86 20.06 -0.59 2.53
CA LEU A 86 19.28 0.63 2.78
C LEU A 86 18.38 1.03 1.61
N GLY A 87 18.73 0.64 0.37
CA GLY A 87 17.87 0.85 -0.79
C GLY A 87 16.64 -0.06 -0.83
N SER A 88 16.62 -1.16 -0.08
CA SER A 88 15.50 -2.11 -0.10
C SER A 88 14.33 -1.64 0.77
N ILE A 89 13.12 -1.74 0.22
CA ILE A 89 11.86 -1.44 0.93
C ILE A 89 11.76 -2.20 2.25
N SER A 90 12.15 -3.48 2.28
CA SER A 90 12.11 -4.28 3.52
C SER A 90 12.97 -3.70 4.66
N THR A 91 14.11 -3.10 4.33
CA THR A 91 15.01 -2.49 5.30
C THR A 91 14.47 -1.14 5.76
N LYS A 92 13.91 -0.35 4.82
CA LYS A 92 13.23 0.91 5.13
C LYS A 92 12.07 0.66 6.08
N HIS A 93 11.15 -0.26 5.77
CA HIS A 93 10.02 -0.60 6.65
C HIS A 93 10.45 -0.99 8.06
N LYS A 94 11.53 -1.79 8.18
CA LYS A 94 12.05 -2.18 9.48
C LYS A 94 12.55 -0.98 10.29
N LEU A 95 13.30 -0.08 9.66
CA LEU A 95 13.84 1.10 10.33
C LEU A 95 12.76 2.12 10.66
N LEU A 96 11.78 2.32 9.78
CA LEU A 96 10.62 3.19 10.01
C LEU A 96 9.79 2.71 11.22
N CYS A 97 9.54 1.41 11.32
CA CYS A 97 8.86 0.82 12.49
C CYS A 97 9.69 0.97 13.78
N LEU A 98 11.02 0.75 13.72
CA LEU A 98 11.90 0.95 14.88
C LEU A 98 11.96 2.41 15.35
N SER A 99 11.84 3.36 14.42
CA SER A 99 11.74 4.80 14.68
C SER A 99 10.36 5.24 15.19
N ASN A 100 9.39 4.33 15.31
CA ASN A 100 8.01 4.64 15.68
C ASN A 100 7.32 5.63 14.72
N ILE A 101 7.73 5.62 13.43
CA ILE A 101 7.09 6.44 12.38
C ILE A 101 5.73 5.84 11.99
N PHE A 102 5.64 4.51 11.99
CA PHE A 102 4.36 3.80 11.90
C PHE A 102 4.37 2.58 12.81
N SER A 103 3.18 2.06 13.07
CA SER A 103 2.87 1.01 14.02
C SER A 103 3.50 -0.34 13.67
N LYS A 104 3.66 -1.18 14.70
CA LYS A 104 4.11 -2.57 14.52
C LYS A 104 3.11 -3.40 13.72
N ASP A 105 1.82 -3.09 13.81
CA ASP A 105 0.78 -3.76 13.05
C ASP A 105 0.86 -3.42 11.57
N CYS A 106 1.05 -2.14 11.23
CA CYS A 106 1.36 -1.70 9.87
C CYS A 106 2.60 -2.45 9.34
N TYR A 107 3.70 -2.46 10.10
CA TYR A 107 4.91 -3.21 9.71
C TYR A 107 4.63 -4.70 9.41
N ARG A 108 3.84 -5.37 10.27
CA ARG A 108 3.50 -6.79 10.11
C ARG A 108 2.74 -7.03 8.81
N VAL A 109 1.73 -6.21 8.52
CA VAL A 109 0.92 -6.30 7.29
C VAL A 109 1.78 -6.04 6.06
N LEU A 110 2.59 -4.96 6.06
CA LEU A 110 3.46 -4.62 4.93
C LEU A 110 4.47 -5.73 4.63
N ASN A 111 5.07 -6.34 5.66
CA ASN A 111 6.01 -7.43 5.46
C ASN A 111 5.34 -8.69 4.91
N ARG A 112 4.09 -8.98 5.32
CA ARG A 112 3.29 -10.09 4.75
C ARG A 112 2.93 -9.81 3.29
N ALA A 113 2.41 -8.62 3.00
CA ALA A 113 2.04 -8.18 1.66
C ALA A 113 3.24 -8.25 0.69
N ARG A 114 4.41 -7.76 1.11
CA ARG A 114 5.66 -7.84 0.33
C ARG A 114 6.01 -9.27 -0.08
N ARG A 115 5.92 -10.21 0.87
CA ARG A 115 6.23 -11.62 0.59
C ARG A 115 5.26 -12.17 -0.45
N LYS A 116 3.97 -11.91 -0.28
CA LYS A 116 2.92 -12.37 -1.19
C LYS A 116 3.04 -11.74 -2.57
N ARG A 117 3.39 -10.45 -2.66
CA ARG A 117 3.69 -9.76 -3.93
C ARG A 117 4.87 -10.40 -4.66
N ASN A 118 5.91 -10.81 -3.92
CA ASN A 118 7.03 -11.53 -4.53
C ASN A 118 6.62 -12.93 -5.05
N HIS A 119 5.74 -13.65 -4.36
CA HIS A 119 5.22 -14.94 -4.85
C HIS A 119 4.31 -14.73 -6.07
N LEU A 120 3.46 -13.70 -6.06
CA LEU A 120 2.65 -13.33 -7.22
C LEU A 120 3.56 -13.05 -8.43
N ALA A 121 4.57 -12.19 -8.26
CA ALA A 121 5.46 -11.78 -9.34
C ALA A 121 6.37 -12.91 -9.87
N HIS A 122 6.81 -13.83 -9.02
CA HIS A 122 7.78 -14.88 -9.42
C HIS A 122 7.12 -16.21 -9.79
N SER A 123 5.98 -16.54 -9.19
CA SER A 123 5.32 -17.84 -9.35
C SER A 123 3.85 -17.75 -9.73
N GLY A 124 3.31 -16.54 -9.99
CA GLY A 124 1.92 -16.34 -10.38
C GLY A 124 0.90 -16.67 -9.28
N VAL A 125 1.33 -16.80 -8.02
CA VAL A 125 0.44 -17.22 -6.93
C VAL A 125 -0.41 -16.05 -6.47
N VAL A 126 -1.71 -16.12 -6.78
CA VAL A 126 -2.72 -15.13 -6.39
C VAL A 126 -2.86 -15.08 -4.86
N PRO A 127 -2.85 -13.89 -4.24
CA PRO A 127 -3.01 -13.74 -2.80
C PRO A 127 -4.47 -13.91 -2.34
N GLU A 128 -4.64 -14.26 -1.07
CA GLU A 128 -5.95 -14.31 -0.40
C GLU A 128 -6.58 -12.91 -0.21
N SER A 129 -7.90 -12.77 -0.38
CA SER A 129 -8.61 -11.47 -0.27
C SER A 129 -8.42 -10.79 1.10
N ASN A 130 -8.37 -11.58 2.18
CA ASN A 130 -8.09 -11.08 3.52
C ASN A 130 -6.76 -10.31 3.61
N LEU A 131 -5.74 -10.71 2.84
CA LEU A 131 -4.48 -9.96 2.77
C LEU A 131 -4.68 -8.58 2.14
N ILE A 132 -5.51 -8.50 1.09
CA ILE A 132 -5.80 -7.25 0.38
C ILE A 132 -6.55 -6.29 1.31
N GLU A 133 -7.56 -6.80 2.02
CA GLU A 133 -8.30 -6.04 3.03
C GLU A 133 -7.38 -5.56 4.17
N GLN A 134 -6.48 -6.42 4.65
CA GLN A 134 -5.47 -6.03 5.65
C GLN A 134 -4.55 -4.94 5.11
N LEU A 135 -4.06 -5.07 3.87
CA LEU A 135 -3.20 -4.07 3.24
C LEU A 135 -3.94 -2.73 3.09
N TRP A 136 -5.20 -2.76 2.65
CA TRP A 136 -6.06 -1.60 2.57
C TRP A 136 -6.23 -0.93 3.94
N SER A 137 -6.45 -1.71 5.00
CA SER A 137 -6.67 -1.17 6.36
C SER A 137 -5.49 -0.38 6.93
N VAL A 138 -4.25 -0.64 6.47
CA VAL A 138 -3.04 0.06 6.95
C VAL A 138 -2.60 1.21 6.04
N LEU A 139 -3.15 1.34 4.83
CA LEU A 139 -2.84 2.46 3.93
C LEU A 139 -3.21 3.83 4.50
N PRO A 140 -4.35 4.03 5.20
CA PRO A 140 -4.63 5.30 5.84
C PRO A 140 -3.54 5.75 6.80
N GLU A 141 -2.95 4.83 7.57
CA GLU A 141 -1.83 5.16 8.47
C GLU A 141 -0.61 5.65 7.67
N LEU A 142 -0.24 4.97 6.59
CA LEU A 142 0.88 5.40 5.76
C LEU A 142 0.63 6.77 5.10
N ILE A 143 -0.59 7.04 4.63
CA ILE A 143 -0.94 8.31 4.00
C ILE A 143 -0.95 9.43 5.05
N GLU A 144 -1.52 9.21 6.22
CA GLU A 144 -1.51 10.16 7.34
C GLU A 144 -0.08 10.51 7.75
N VAL A 145 0.76 9.50 7.94
CA VAL A 145 2.18 9.70 8.22
C VAL A 145 2.83 10.49 7.09
N ALA A 146 2.71 10.06 5.84
CA ALA A 146 3.37 10.70 4.70
C ALA A 146 2.94 12.16 4.47
N SER A 147 1.68 12.49 4.74
CA SER A 147 1.10 13.83 4.53
C SER A 147 1.11 14.72 5.77
N ASP A 148 1.56 14.22 6.93
CA ASP A 148 1.42 14.87 8.25
C ASP A 148 -0.03 15.30 8.55
N THR A 149 -1.01 14.62 7.96
CA THR A 149 -2.44 14.87 8.15
C THR A 149 -3.02 13.83 9.08
N LYS A 150 -3.95 14.22 9.96
CA LYS A 150 -4.63 13.30 10.88
C LYS A 150 -6.07 13.07 10.47
N HIS A 151 -6.59 11.88 10.82
CA HIS A 151 -8.02 11.54 10.73
C HIS A 151 -8.58 11.63 9.31
N LEU A 152 -7.93 10.96 8.36
CA LEU A 152 -8.43 10.93 6.98
C LEU A 152 -9.76 10.18 6.90
N GLY A 153 -10.70 10.74 6.14
CA GLY A 153 -11.98 10.09 5.81
C GLY A 153 -11.80 8.71 5.16
N LEU A 154 -10.62 8.44 4.58
CA LEU A 154 -10.22 7.15 4.02
C LEU A 154 -10.40 5.99 5.02
N ARG A 155 -10.21 6.23 6.33
CA ARG A 155 -10.43 5.20 7.38
C ARG A 155 -11.88 4.70 7.44
N ARG A 156 -12.83 5.44 6.87
CA ARG A 156 -14.26 5.08 6.81
C ARG A 156 -14.62 4.27 5.56
N LEU A 157 -13.72 4.16 4.58
CA LEU A 157 -13.93 3.32 3.41
C LEU A 157 -13.69 1.86 3.78
N SER A 158 -14.77 1.15 4.11
CA SER A 158 -14.75 -0.30 4.24
C SER A 158 -14.49 -0.94 2.88
N GLY A 159 -13.62 -1.95 2.81
CA GLY A 159 -13.45 -2.81 1.62
C GLY A 159 -14.63 -3.76 1.42
N GLY A 160 -15.86 -3.25 1.57
CA GLY A 160 -17.09 -4.04 1.49
C GLY A 160 -17.32 -4.52 0.06
N ALA A 161 -17.50 -5.83 -0.10
CA ALA A 161 -17.73 -6.48 -1.38
C ALA A 161 -18.89 -5.83 -2.16
N MET A 162 -18.60 -5.32 -3.36
CA MET A 162 -19.63 -5.29 -4.40
C MET A 162 -19.95 -6.72 -4.80
N GLU A 163 -21.17 -6.92 -5.33
CA GLU A 163 -21.70 -8.22 -5.75
C GLU A 163 -20.67 -9.07 -6.50
N ASN A 164 -20.69 -10.37 -6.22
CA ASN A 164 -19.83 -11.35 -6.86
C ASN A 164 -20.09 -11.32 -8.38
N TRP A 165 -19.20 -10.67 -9.13
CA TRP A 165 -19.01 -11.00 -10.53
C TRP A 165 -18.17 -12.27 -10.54
N ASP A 166 -18.64 -13.33 -11.20
CA ASP A 166 -17.96 -14.63 -11.30
C ASP A 166 -16.59 -14.44 -11.98
N ILE A 167 -15.57 -14.07 -11.20
CA ILE A 167 -14.22 -13.80 -11.71
C ILE A 167 -13.41 -15.08 -11.59
N PRO A 168 -12.90 -15.63 -12.71
CA PRO A 168 -12.20 -16.91 -12.70
C PRO A 168 -10.92 -16.86 -11.85
N ALA A 169 -10.78 -17.84 -10.95
CA ALA A 169 -9.67 -17.89 -9.99
C ALA A 169 -8.28 -18.16 -10.60
N ARG A 170 -8.20 -18.62 -11.86
CA ARG A 170 -6.94 -19.03 -12.50
C ARG A 170 -6.82 -18.77 -14.00
N THR A 171 -7.91 -18.48 -14.72
CA THR A 171 -7.89 -18.32 -16.19
C THR A 171 -9.06 -17.47 -16.68
N ASP A 172 -8.77 -16.29 -17.23
CA ASP A 172 -9.66 -15.48 -18.07
C ASP A 172 -9.75 -16.09 -19.48
N PHE A 173 -10.08 -17.38 -19.57
CA PHE A 173 -10.39 -17.99 -20.85
C PHE A 173 -11.90 -18.16 -21.03
N GLU A 174 -12.74 -17.77 -20.08
CA GLU A 174 -14.19 -17.86 -20.27
C GLU A 174 -14.66 -16.95 -21.41
N GLU A 175 -14.10 -15.73 -21.51
CA GLU A 175 -14.38 -14.82 -22.61
C GLU A 175 -13.88 -15.39 -23.95
N TRP A 176 -12.67 -15.97 -23.96
CA TRP A 176 -12.08 -16.64 -25.12
C TRP A 176 -12.81 -17.93 -25.53
N VAL A 177 -13.33 -18.70 -24.57
CA VAL A 177 -14.12 -19.91 -24.79
C VAL A 177 -15.49 -19.53 -25.37
N ASN A 178 -16.09 -18.44 -24.90
CA ASN A 178 -17.32 -17.92 -25.46
C ASN A 178 -17.11 -17.39 -26.89
N LEU A 179 -16.01 -16.67 -27.14
CA LEU A 179 -15.59 -16.26 -28.50
C LEU A 179 -15.33 -17.47 -29.40
N ALA A 180 -14.65 -18.51 -28.91
CA ALA A 180 -14.36 -19.71 -29.68
C ALA A 180 -15.62 -20.55 -30.00
N LYS A 181 -16.68 -20.45 -29.20
CA LYS A 181 -17.99 -21.08 -29.47
C LYS A 181 -18.87 -20.27 -30.43
N ALA A 182 -18.56 -18.98 -30.61
CA ALA A 182 -19.30 -18.07 -31.49
C ALA A 182 -18.73 -18.02 -32.91
N LEU A 183 -17.57 -18.63 -33.15
CA LEU A 183 -16.94 -18.87 -34.46
C LEU A 183 -17.27 -20.27 -34.97
#